data_AF-A0A7J5F077-F1
#
_entry.id   AF-A0A7J5F077-F1
#
_cell.length_a   1.000
_cell.length_b   1.000
_cell.length_c   1.000
_cell.angle_alpha   90.00
_cell.angle_beta   90.00
_cell.angle_gamma   90.00
#
_symmetry.space_group_name_H-M   'P 1'
#
loop_
_entity.id
_entity.type
_entity.pdbx_description
1 polymer ?
#
loop_
_entity_poly.entity_id
_entity_poly.type
_entity_poly.pdbx_seq_one_letter_code
_entity_poly.pdbx_strand_id
1 'polypeptide(L)'
;FDLPVRAGESVTVTMALSPVGTDGALKNLLAEAPDHDFDRVRHAAREAWEKELSKVQVTMLSQKDLETFYTSLYHTYLGPTLYMDTDGRYKGVDQNVHTAEGFTHYTTFSLWDTYRALHPLFNLLQPSRNADMIRSMLAHADQSVHRMLPVWSHHANENWCMIGYHAVSVIADAYAKGNLPGDPRRALEACLRTARTGYYDGLEHYMKLGYVPEDRSGSSVSKTLEYAYDDWAIAQMAQGIGDSAAAREFTARSGNFRNVFDTKLGFARPRLSDGSWRNGFNELSTHGQGFIEGNAWNYSLHVPHDVPELMRLLGGKRAFTRYLDSLFMMHLPDEFFAETEDITREGIIGNYVHGNEPSHHVPYLYAWTDQPRKTQERVRQILRAKYSNTPDGLSGNDDCGQMSAWYIFSALGFYPVAPGSDRYVIGSPLVKSAVIRLENGRTLTIEARNQGEQNVHVRRVLLNGKEWKERWFRHADLTGGASIVFEMEK
;
A
#
# COMPACT_ATOMS: atom_id res chain seq x y z
N PHE A 1 -21.67 -35.19 16.22
CA PHE A 1 -23.12 -35.12 15.99
C PHE A 1 -23.43 -36.16 14.93
N ASP A 2 -24.19 -37.20 15.29
CA ASP A 2 -24.67 -38.16 14.30
C ASP A 2 -26.09 -37.75 13.93
N LEU A 3 -26.24 -37.11 12.77
CA LEU A 3 -27.52 -36.69 12.21
C LEU A 3 -27.94 -37.71 11.14
N PRO A 4 -29.04 -38.46 11.32
CA PRO A 4 -29.56 -39.32 10.27
C PRO A 4 -30.11 -38.44 9.13
N VAL A 5 -29.57 -38.58 7.93
CA VAL A 5 -29.98 -37.83 6.74
C VAL A 5 -30.45 -38.78 5.64
N ARG A 6 -31.50 -38.40 4.89
CA ARG A 6 -31.96 -39.14 3.72
C ARG A 6 -31.19 -38.72 2.46
N ALA A 7 -31.19 -39.59 1.45
CA ALA A 7 -30.67 -39.24 0.14
C ALA A 7 -31.41 -38.00 -0.42
N GLY A 8 -30.66 -36.93 -0.72
CA GLY A 8 -31.21 -35.66 -1.21
C GLY A 8 -31.64 -34.68 -0.12
N GLU A 9 -31.45 -34.99 1.17
CA GLU A 9 -31.71 -34.07 2.28
C GLU A 9 -30.51 -33.13 2.51
N SER A 10 -30.80 -31.84 2.71
CA SER A 10 -29.79 -30.81 3.00
C SER A 10 -29.72 -30.52 4.50
N VAL A 11 -28.51 -30.35 5.03
CA VAL A 11 -28.26 -29.90 6.40
C VAL A 11 -27.72 -28.48 6.38
N THR A 12 -28.43 -27.55 7.00
CA THR A 12 -27.98 -26.17 7.17
C THR A 12 -27.22 -26.03 8.49
N VAL A 13 -26.03 -25.45 8.43
CA VAL A 13 -25.21 -25.12 9.60
C VAL A 13 -25.04 -23.60 9.64
N THR A 14 -25.37 -22.98 10.77
CA THR A 14 -25.09 -21.56 11.03
C THR A 14 -23.99 -21.46 12.07
N MET A 15 -22.97 -20.67 11.78
CA MET A 15 -21.82 -20.45 12.66
C MET A 15 -21.55 -18.96 12.76
N ALA A 16 -21.25 -18.51 13.97
CA ALA A 16 -20.75 -17.17 14.24
C ALA A 16 -19.47 -17.27 15.07
N LEU A 17 -18.62 -16.26 14.92
CA LEU A 17 -17.36 -16.14 15.65
C LEU A 17 -17.43 -14.94 16.60
N SER A 18 -16.57 -14.93 17.60
CA SER A 18 -16.37 -13.79 18.49
C SER A 18 -14.91 -13.77 18.95
N PRO A 19 -14.26 -12.60 18.93
CA PRO A 19 -12.93 -12.45 19.51
C PRO A 19 -12.95 -12.46 21.05
N VAL A 20 -14.12 -12.33 21.68
CA VAL A 20 -14.27 -12.18 23.14
C VAL A 20 -14.66 -13.51 23.80
N GLY A 21 -15.60 -14.26 23.23
CA GLY A 21 -16.02 -15.55 23.79
C GLY A 21 -17.33 -16.09 23.23
N THR A 22 -17.73 -17.27 23.70
CA THR A 22 -18.90 -18.02 23.20
C THR A 22 -20.21 -17.24 23.32
N ASP A 23 -20.38 -16.47 24.39
CA ASP A 23 -21.57 -15.63 24.58
C ASP A 23 -21.67 -14.53 23.52
N GLY A 24 -20.53 -13.95 23.13
CA GLY A 24 -20.46 -12.97 22.03
C GLY A 24 -20.82 -13.61 20.70
N ALA A 25 -20.27 -14.79 20.42
CA ALA A 25 -20.58 -15.54 19.19
C ALA A 25 -22.07 -15.87 19.09
N LEU A 26 -22.71 -16.29 20.18
CA LEU A 26 -24.16 -16.55 20.19
C LEU A 26 -24.97 -15.28 19.93
N LYS A 27 -24.58 -14.13 20.52
CA LYS A 27 -25.24 -12.84 20.27
C LYS A 27 -25.08 -12.40 18.82
N ASN A 28 -23.89 -12.54 18.23
CA ASN A 28 -23.64 -12.23 16.82
C ASN A 28 -24.54 -13.08 15.91
N LEU A 29 -24.63 -14.39 16.18
CA LEU A 29 -25.52 -15.29 15.44
C LEU A 29 -26.99 -14.83 15.49
N LEU A 30 -27.49 -14.54 16.69
CA LEU A 30 -28.89 -14.11 16.89
C LEU A 30 -29.18 -12.74 16.27
N ALA A 31 -28.18 -11.86 16.18
CA ALA A 31 -28.34 -10.54 15.58
C ALA A 31 -28.35 -10.61 14.04
N GLU A 32 -27.50 -11.43 13.43
CA GLU A 32 -27.25 -11.42 11.98
C GLU A 32 -28.04 -12.50 11.22
N ALA A 33 -28.24 -13.67 11.83
CA ALA A 33 -28.89 -14.83 11.21
C ALA A 33 -29.91 -15.53 12.14
N PRO A 34 -30.90 -14.81 12.72
CA PRO A 34 -31.85 -15.38 13.69
C PRO A 34 -32.77 -16.47 13.11
N ASP A 35 -32.97 -16.49 11.80
CA ASP A 35 -33.87 -17.42 11.09
C ASP A 35 -33.13 -18.58 10.41
N HIS A 36 -31.79 -18.60 10.44
CA HIS A 36 -30.95 -19.62 9.82
C HIS A 36 -31.21 -19.84 8.32
N ASP A 37 -31.76 -18.83 7.62
CA ASP A 37 -32.10 -18.93 6.20
C ASP A 37 -30.87 -18.66 5.31
N PHE A 38 -30.36 -19.72 4.69
CA PHE A 38 -29.20 -19.66 3.79
C PHE A 38 -29.43 -18.75 2.59
N ASP A 39 -30.60 -18.82 1.95
CA ASP A 39 -30.88 -18.06 0.73
C ASP A 39 -31.06 -16.57 1.05
N ARG A 40 -31.68 -16.24 2.19
CA ARG A 40 -31.76 -14.86 2.68
C ARG A 40 -30.37 -14.27 2.93
N VAL A 41 -29.50 -14.99 3.65
CA VAL A 41 -28.13 -14.54 3.95
C VAL A 41 -27.31 -14.37 2.67
N ARG A 42 -27.42 -15.33 1.73
CA ARG A 42 -26.76 -15.26 0.42
C ARG A 42 -27.23 -14.05 -0.40
N HIS A 43 -28.54 -13.77 -0.41
CA HIS A 43 -29.10 -12.61 -1.11
C HIS A 43 -28.59 -11.30 -0.51
N ALA A 44 -28.67 -11.16 0.81
CA ALA A 44 -28.17 -9.98 1.52
C ALA A 44 -26.67 -9.74 1.27
N ALA A 45 -25.86 -10.80 1.26
CA ALA A 45 -24.45 -10.71 0.93
C ALA A 45 -24.22 -10.23 -0.52
N ARG A 46 -25.00 -10.74 -1.48
CA ARG A 46 -24.93 -10.28 -2.88
C ARG A 46 -25.29 -8.81 -3.03
N GLU A 47 -26.34 -8.35 -2.35
CA GLU A 47 -26.74 -6.94 -2.37
C GLU A 47 -25.68 -6.03 -1.72
N ALA A 48 -25.06 -6.47 -0.63
CA ALA A 48 -23.96 -5.76 0.00
C ALA A 48 -22.77 -5.60 -0.96
N TRP A 49 -22.38 -6.68 -1.65
CA TRP A 49 -21.32 -6.63 -2.66
C TRP A 49 -21.67 -5.74 -3.84
N GLU A 50 -22.89 -5.84 -4.39
CA GLU A 50 -23.34 -4.99 -5.49
C GLU A 50 -23.31 -3.50 -5.10
N LYS A 51 -23.78 -3.17 -3.89
CA LYS A 51 -23.73 -1.81 -3.36
C LYS A 51 -22.29 -1.30 -3.23
N GLU A 52 -21.37 -2.15 -2.78
CA GLU A 52 -19.98 -1.77 -2.56
C GLU A 52 -19.23 -1.60 -3.89
N LEU A 53 -19.30 -2.58 -4.79
CA LEU A 53 -18.63 -2.56 -6.09
C LEU A 53 -19.19 -1.46 -7.02
N SER A 54 -20.49 -1.15 -6.93
CA SER A 54 -21.13 -0.11 -7.76
C SER A 54 -20.73 1.33 -7.40
N LYS A 55 -19.91 1.52 -6.34
CA LYS A 55 -19.25 2.82 -6.07
C LYS A 55 -18.26 3.18 -7.17
N VAL A 56 -17.70 2.20 -7.87
CA VAL A 56 -16.77 2.40 -9.00
C VAL A 56 -17.33 1.68 -10.22
N GLN A 57 -18.02 2.43 -11.08
CA GLN A 57 -18.59 1.89 -12.32
C GLN A 57 -17.63 2.13 -13.48
N VAL A 58 -17.23 1.07 -14.18
CA VAL A 58 -16.26 1.16 -15.28
C VAL A 58 -16.80 0.60 -16.59
N THR A 59 -16.33 1.18 -17.69
CA THR A 59 -16.38 0.56 -19.01
C THR A 59 -14.97 0.15 -19.40
N MET A 60 -14.78 -1.12 -19.75
CA MET A 60 -13.51 -1.69 -20.19
C MET A 60 -13.50 -1.97 -21.70
N LEU A 61 -12.32 -2.26 -22.25
CA LEU A 61 -12.18 -2.69 -23.65
C LEU A 61 -12.65 -4.14 -23.87
N SER A 62 -12.57 -4.99 -22.84
CA SER A 62 -12.92 -6.41 -22.92
C SER A 62 -13.64 -6.90 -21.66
N GLN A 63 -14.38 -7.99 -21.79
CA GLN A 63 -15.01 -8.68 -20.65
C GLN A 63 -13.97 -9.20 -19.66
N LYS A 64 -12.83 -9.69 -20.16
CA LYS A 64 -11.70 -10.12 -19.33
C LYS A 64 -11.20 -9.00 -18.42
N ASP A 65 -11.00 -7.79 -18.97
CA ASP A 65 -10.55 -6.64 -18.18
C ASP A 65 -11.59 -6.21 -17.14
N LEU A 66 -12.89 -6.36 -17.46
CA LEU A 66 -13.97 -6.08 -16.53
C LEU A 66 -13.95 -7.05 -15.34
N GLU A 67 -13.76 -8.34 -15.61
CA GLU A 67 -13.64 -9.38 -14.59
C GLU A 67 -12.39 -9.18 -13.72
N THR A 68 -11.23 -8.93 -14.31
CA THR A 68 -10.00 -8.62 -13.56
C THR A 68 -10.23 -7.40 -12.67
N PHE A 69 -10.83 -6.33 -13.18
CA PHE A 69 -11.04 -5.11 -12.40
C PHE A 69 -11.97 -5.30 -11.20
N TYR A 70 -13.15 -5.90 -11.39
CA TYR A 70 -14.06 -6.11 -10.27
C TYR A 70 -13.57 -7.19 -9.30
N THR A 71 -12.78 -8.17 -9.76
CA THR A 71 -12.12 -9.13 -8.86
C THR A 71 -11.07 -8.45 -8.00
N SER A 72 -10.23 -7.59 -8.59
CA SER A 72 -9.27 -6.78 -7.83
C SER A 72 -10.00 -5.84 -6.86
N LEU A 73 -11.06 -5.15 -7.28
CA LEU A 73 -11.85 -4.30 -6.38
C LEU A 73 -12.50 -5.08 -5.23
N TYR A 74 -12.96 -6.31 -5.50
CA TYR A 74 -13.44 -7.23 -4.46
C TYR A 74 -12.34 -7.58 -3.46
N HIS A 75 -11.14 -7.93 -3.93
CA HIS A 75 -9.99 -8.26 -3.07
C HIS A 75 -9.57 -7.11 -2.16
N THR A 76 -9.61 -5.85 -2.66
CA THR A 76 -9.30 -4.69 -1.81
C THR A 76 -10.31 -4.48 -0.67
N TYR A 77 -11.47 -5.13 -0.68
CA TYR A 77 -12.48 -5.00 0.37
C TYR A 77 -12.49 -6.15 1.38
N LEU A 78 -11.67 -7.20 1.17
CA LEU A 78 -11.57 -8.35 2.07
C LEU A 78 -10.85 -8.05 3.39
N GLY A 79 -9.89 -7.11 3.37
CA GLY A 79 -9.14 -6.68 4.55
C GLY A 79 -8.92 -5.16 4.58
N PRO A 80 -8.54 -4.56 5.72
CA PRO A 80 -8.62 -5.07 7.10
C PRO A 80 -10.01 -5.60 7.50
N THR A 81 -10.02 -6.58 8.42
CA THR A 81 -11.21 -7.37 8.80
C THR A 81 -11.89 -6.82 10.05
N LEU A 82 -13.23 -6.84 10.07
CA LEU A 82 -14.03 -6.46 11.24
C LEU A 82 -13.64 -7.36 12.43
N TYR A 83 -13.31 -6.76 13.57
CA TYR A 83 -12.84 -7.49 14.76
C TYR A 83 -13.46 -6.93 16.04
N MET A 84 -14.79 -7.01 16.12
CA MET A 84 -15.56 -6.78 17.35
C MET A 84 -16.88 -7.55 17.25
N ASP A 85 -17.47 -7.86 18.41
CA ASP A 85 -18.83 -8.37 18.49
C ASP A 85 -19.85 -7.27 18.15
N THR A 86 -21.09 -7.70 17.89
CA THR A 86 -22.24 -6.80 17.65
C THR A 86 -22.54 -5.86 18.83
N ASP A 87 -22.05 -6.16 20.03
CA ASP A 87 -22.11 -5.28 21.21
C ASP A 87 -20.89 -4.34 21.35
N GLY A 88 -20.01 -4.30 20.34
CA GLY A 88 -18.84 -3.44 20.27
C GLY A 88 -17.62 -3.94 21.06
N ARG A 89 -17.71 -5.08 21.75
CA ARG A 89 -16.58 -5.64 22.50
C ARG A 89 -15.59 -6.35 21.59
N TYR A 90 -14.31 -6.23 21.91
CA TYR A 90 -13.22 -6.89 21.18
C TYR A 90 -12.08 -7.26 22.12
N LYS A 91 -11.18 -8.12 21.66
CA LYS A 91 -9.94 -8.45 22.39
C LYS A 91 -8.81 -7.53 21.95
N GLY A 92 -8.20 -6.82 22.89
CA GLY A 92 -7.07 -5.93 22.64
C GLY A 92 -5.74 -6.67 22.56
N VAL A 93 -4.69 -6.00 22.09
CA VAL A 93 -3.35 -6.61 21.99
C VAL A 93 -2.77 -7.02 23.36
N ASP A 94 -3.24 -6.39 24.44
CA ASP A 94 -2.99 -6.75 25.83
C ASP A 94 -3.77 -7.98 26.32
N GLN A 95 -4.52 -8.62 25.43
CA GLN A 95 -5.42 -9.75 25.67
C GLN A 95 -6.65 -9.44 26.55
N ASN A 96 -6.84 -8.19 26.96
CA ASN A 96 -8.03 -7.79 27.71
C ASN A 96 -9.22 -7.57 26.76
N VAL A 97 -10.43 -7.58 27.34
CA VAL A 97 -11.64 -7.22 26.60
C VAL A 97 -11.83 -5.71 26.69
N HIS A 98 -11.91 -5.07 25.53
CA HIS A 98 -12.18 -3.64 25.37
C HIS A 98 -13.52 -3.44 24.67
N THR A 99 -14.02 -2.21 24.65
CA THR A 99 -15.23 -1.83 23.91
C THR A 99 -14.88 -0.70 22.95
N ALA A 100 -15.30 -0.81 21.69
CA ALA A 100 -15.09 0.22 20.69
C ALA A 100 -16.15 1.33 20.86
N GLU A 101 -15.72 2.53 21.22
CA GLU A 101 -16.60 3.67 21.46
C GLU A 101 -16.59 4.62 20.26
N GLY A 102 -17.66 4.63 19.47
CA GLY A 102 -17.83 5.55 18.34
C GLY A 102 -16.94 5.23 17.13
N PHE A 103 -16.50 3.98 17.01
CA PHE A 103 -15.80 3.45 15.83
C PHE A 103 -16.00 1.94 15.71
N THR A 104 -15.78 1.42 14.50
CA THR A 104 -15.71 -0.01 14.23
C THR A 104 -14.29 -0.51 14.42
N HIS A 105 -14.06 -1.50 15.28
CA HIS A 105 -12.72 -2.05 15.47
C HIS A 105 -12.36 -3.04 14.35
N TYR A 106 -11.19 -2.84 13.73
CA TYR A 106 -10.63 -3.68 12.68
C TYR A 106 -9.32 -4.34 13.11
N THR A 107 -8.98 -5.46 12.47
CA THR A 107 -7.67 -6.14 12.57
C THR A 107 -7.19 -6.58 11.18
N THR A 108 -6.07 -7.32 11.11
CA THR A 108 -5.41 -7.71 9.85
C THR A 108 -4.81 -6.49 9.14
N PHE A 109 -3.80 -5.90 9.77
CA PHE A 109 -3.05 -4.76 9.27
C PHE A 109 -1.71 -5.25 8.68
N SER A 110 -1.71 -5.58 7.38
CA SER A 110 -0.50 -5.94 6.60
C SER A 110 0.22 -4.67 6.14
N LEU A 111 0.78 -3.92 7.09
CA LEU A 111 1.08 -2.50 6.85
C LEU A 111 2.31 -2.27 5.98
N TRP A 112 3.23 -3.22 5.90
CA TRP A 112 4.36 -3.15 4.98
C TRP A 112 3.92 -3.07 3.51
N ASP A 113 2.79 -3.72 3.20
CA ASP A 113 2.22 -3.73 1.85
C ASP A 113 1.22 -2.60 1.68
N THR A 114 0.22 -2.60 2.55
CA THR A 114 -1.03 -1.86 2.36
C THR A 114 -0.90 -0.34 2.49
N TYR A 115 0.18 0.18 3.07
CA TYR A 115 0.45 1.62 3.08
C TYR A 115 0.65 2.17 1.66
N ARG A 116 1.15 1.34 0.73
CA ARG A 116 1.63 1.74 -0.60
C ARG A 116 0.48 2.12 -1.53
N ALA A 117 -0.58 1.31 -1.56
CA ALA A 117 -1.74 1.56 -2.40
C ALA A 117 -3.09 1.29 -1.73
N LEU A 118 -3.25 0.28 -0.88
CA LEU A 118 -4.57 -0.05 -0.32
C LEU A 118 -5.15 1.06 0.58
N HIS A 119 -4.40 1.51 1.58
CA HIS A 119 -4.84 2.61 2.45
C HIS A 119 -5.03 3.94 1.67
N PRO A 120 -4.15 4.31 0.73
CA PRO A 120 -4.42 5.40 -0.20
C PRO A 120 -5.71 5.25 -1.01
N LEU A 121 -6.06 4.02 -1.43
CA LEU A 121 -7.30 3.74 -2.15
C LEU A 121 -8.51 3.94 -1.23
N PHE A 122 -8.43 3.51 0.03
CA PHE A 122 -9.49 3.78 1.00
C PHE A 122 -9.63 5.27 1.31
N ASN A 123 -8.55 6.05 1.35
CA ASN A 123 -8.65 7.50 1.47
C ASN A 123 -9.42 8.14 0.30
N LEU A 124 -9.51 7.48 -0.87
CA LEU A 124 -10.32 7.94 -2.00
C LEU A 124 -11.75 7.38 -1.99
N LEU A 125 -11.92 6.08 -1.70
CA LEU A 125 -13.18 5.36 -1.91
C LEU A 125 -13.98 5.10 -0.62
N GLN A 126 -13.31 4.96 0.52
CA GLN A 126 -13.91 4.59 1.81
C GLN A 126 -13.24 5.34 2.99
N PRO A 127 -13.15 6.68 2.97
CA PRO A 127 -12.45 7.43 4.02
C PRO A 127 -12.99 7.17 5.42
N SER A 128 -14.30 6.92 5.62
CA SER A 128 -14.82 6.58 6.96
C SER A 128 -14.35 5.21 7.44
N ARG A 129 -14.28 4.20 6.56
CA ARG A 129 -13.75 2.87 6.92
C ARG A 129 -12.26 2.95 7.25
N ASN A 130 -11.50 3.73 6.48
CA ASN A 130 -10.08 3.97 6.77
C ASN A 130 -9.87 4.70 8.10
N ALA A 131 -10.76 5.64 8.44
CA ALA A 131 -10.74 6.33 9.73
C ALA A 131 -10.95 5.35 10.90
N ASP A 132 -11.88 4.40 10.78
CA ASP A 132 -12.08 3.35 11.79
C ASP A 132 -10.87 2.40 11.91
N MET A 133 -10.20 2.09 10.79
CA MET A 133 -8.93 1.34 10.81
C MET A 133 -7.83 2.13 11.56
N ILE A 134 -7.71 3.44 11.31
CA ILE A 134 -6.74 4.29 12.03
C ILE A 134 -7.07 4.36 13.52
N ARG A 135 -8.35 4.47 13.90
CA ARG A 135 -8.76 4.42 15.32
C ARG A 135 -8.39 3.08 15.96
N SER A 136 -8.49 1.99 15.21
CA SER A 136 -8.07 0.65 15.66
C SER A 136 -6.53 0.57 15.85
N MET A 137 -5.75 1.17 14.95
CA MET A 137 -4.28 1.28 15.12
C MET A 137 -3.90 2.12 16.35
N LEU A 138 -4.61 3.21 16.62
CA LEU A 138 -4.40 4.02 17.83
C LEU A 138 -4.80 3.27 19.10
N ALA A 139 -5.92 2.52 19.07
CA ALA A 139 -6.31 1.65 20.18
C ALA A 139 -5.27 0.56 20.44
N HIS A 140 -4.73 -0.07 19.39
CA HIS A 140 -3.59 -0.98 19.50
C HIS A 140 -2.41 -0.32 20.20
N ALA A 141 -2.02 0.89 19.81
CA ALA A 141 -0.91 1.60 20.44
C ALA A 141 -1.16 1.96 21.91
N ASP A 142 -2.41 2.23 22.28
CA ASP A 142 -2.81 2.49 23.67
C ASP A 142 -2.87 1.22 24.52
N GLN A 143 -2.99 0.05 23.90
CA GLN A 143 -3.07 -1.25 24.58
C GLN A 143 -1.73 -2.00 24.56
N SER A 144 -0.85 -1.68 23.62
CA SER A 144 0.46 -2.31 23.49
C SER A 144 1.39 -1.98 24.66
N VAL A 145 2.09 -2.99 25.18
CA VAL A 145 3.15 -2.81 26.20
C VAL A 145 4.31 -1.97 25.67
N HIS A 146 4.54 -1.98 24.36
CA HIS A 146 5.54 -1.18 23.67
C HIS A 146 5.07 0.25 23.42
N ARG A 147 3.77 0.50 23.55
CA ARG A 147 3.12 1.75 23.17
C ARG A 147 3.36 2.12 21.69
N MET A 148 3.68 1.13 20.86
CA MET A 148 3.90 1.30 19.43
C MET A 148 2.60 1.13 18.66
N LEU A 149 2.47 1.85 17.54
CA LEU A 149 1.53 1.50 16.49
C LEU A 149 1.83 0.08 15.95
N PRO A 150 0.84 -0.61 15.37
CA PRO A 150 1.05 -1.94 14.83
C PRO A 150 2.09 -1.93 13.69
N VAL A 151 2.88 -2.99 13.61
CA VAL A 151 3.80 -3.26 12.49
C VAL A 151 3.09 -4.22 11.52
N TRP A 152 2.71 -5.41 12.00
CA TRP A 152 1.78 -6.29 11.31
C TRP A 152 0.97 -7.05 12.33
N SER A 153 -0.32 -6.74 12.37
CA SER A 153 -1.16 -7.20 13.47
C SER A 153 -2.44 -7.84 12.98
N HIS A 154 -2.83 -8.91 13.65
CA HIS A 154 -4.07 -9.63 13.37
C HIS A 154 -4.54 -10.33 14.64
N HIS A 155 -5.85 -10.44 14.82
CA HIS A 155 -6.48 -11.16 15.92
C HIS A 155 -5.84 -10.87 17.29
N ALA A 156 -5.79 -9.59 17.68
CA ALA A 156 -5.24 -9.15 18.96
C ALA A 156 -3.75 -9.49 19.20
N ASN A 157 -2.97 -9.72 18.13
CA ASN A 157 -1.55 -9.99 18.22
C ASN A 157 -0.75 -9.04 17.31
N GLU A 158 0.43 -8.65 17.78
CA GLU A 158 1.51 -8.11 16.95
C GLU A 158 2.46 -9.26 16.63
N ASN A 159 2.79 -9.46 15.35
CA ASN A 159 3.69 -10.54 14.93
C ASN A 159 5.04 -10.03 14.37
N TRP A 160 5.23 -8.71 14.29
CA TRP A 160 6.47 -8.06 13.87
C TRP A 160 6.93 -8.35 12.44
N CYS A 161 6.06 -8.95 11.63
CA CYS A 161 6.18 -8.94 10.18
C CYS A 161 5.96 -7.49 9.71
N MET A 162 6.49 -6.96 8.63
CA MET A 162 7.81 -7.22 8.08
C MET A 162 8.83 -6.28 8.75
N ILE A 163 9.24 -5.21 8.08
CA ILE A 163 10.12 -4.15 8.61
C ILE A 163 9.37 -2.81 8.61
N GLY A 164 10.02 -1.73 9.03
CA GLY A 164 9.42 -0.40 9.00
C GLY A 164 8.49 -0.15 10.18
N TYR A 165 7.82 1.01 10.17
CA TYR A 165 6.74 1.34 11.11
C TYR A 165 5.59 2.04 10.37
N HIS A 166 5.16 1.42 9.27
CA HIS A 166 4.32 2.02 8.23
C HIS A 166 2.91 2.44 8.62
N ALA A 167 2.44 2.10 9.84
CA ALA A 167 1.25 2.73 10.41
C ALA A 167 1.36 4.28 10.39
N VAL A 168 2.56 4.82 10.56
CA VAL A 168 2.79 6.27 10.52
C VAL A 168 2.51 6.86 9.14
N SER A 169 2.80 6.10 8.07
CA SER A 169 2.48 6.48 6.69
C SER A 169 0.97 6.53 6.47
N VAL A 170 0.24 5.50 6.90
CA VAL A 170 -1.23 5.45 6.80
C VAL A 170 -1.89 6.64 7.50
N ILE A 171 -1.42 6.96 8.71
CA ILE A 171 -1.90 8.10 9.51
C ILE A 171 -1.56 9.44 8.82
N ALA A 172 -0.31 9.62 8.38
CA ALA A 172 0.12 10.84 7.70
C ALA A 172 -0.60 11.04 6.36
N ASP A 173 -0.86 9.97 5.62
CA ASP A 173 -1.59 9.99 4.36
C ASP A 173 -3.04 10.44 4.55
N ALA A 174 -3.71 9.89 5.57
CA ALA A 174 -5.05 10.35 5.95
C ALA A 174 -5.04 11.82 6.40
N TYR A 175 -4.01 12.25 7.14
CA TYR A 175 -3.86 13.66 7.54
C TYR A 175 -3.70 14.58 6.33
N ALA A 176 -2.78 14.26 5.42
CA ALA A 176 -2.51 15.05 4.21
C ALA A 176 -3.74 15.19 3.30
N LYS A 177 -4.65 14.21 3.36
CA LYS A 177 -5.89 14.15 2.57
C LYS A 177 -7.11 14.70 3.29
N GLY A 178 -6.98 15.09 4.56
CA GLY A 178 -8.07 15.61 5.38
C GLY A 178 -9.04 14.54 5.91
N ASN A 179 -8.63 13.27 5.93
CA ASN A 179 -9.42 12.12 6.35
C ASN A 179 -9.02 11.58 7.73
N LEU A 180 -8.04 12.17 8.40
CA LEU A 180 -7.60 11.70 9.72
C LEU A 180 -8.72 11.87 10.76
N PRO A 181 -9.10 10.82 11.51
CA PRO A 181 -10.09 10.93 12.56
C PRO A 181 -9.54 11.58 13.84
N GLY A 182 -10.42 12.32 14.53
CA GLY A 182 -10.14 12.81 15.88
C GLY A 182 -9.08 13.91 15.92
N ASP A 183 -8.32 13.98 17.02
CA ASP A 183 -7.28 14.99 17.23
C ASP A 183 -5.97 14.61 16.51
N PRO A 184 -5.51 15.40 15.53
CA PRO A 184 -4.24 15.16 14.85
C PRO A 184 -3.03 15.12 15.77
N ARG A 185 -3.04 15.84 16.90
CA ARG A 185 -1.92 15.84 17.85
C ARG A 185 -1.75 14.50 18.54
N ARG A 186 -2.85 13.84 18.92
CA ARG A 186 -2.82 12.48 19.50
C ARG A 186 -2.23 11.48 18.51
N ALA A 187 -2.64 11.55 17.25
CA ALA A 187 -2.13 10.66 16.21
C ALA A 187 -0.64 10.91 15.95
N LEU A 188 -0.21 12.18 15.87
CA LEU A 188 1.21 12.54 15.76
C LEU A 188 2.02 11.99 16.94
N GLU A 189 1.54 12.13 18.18
CA GLU A 189 2.23 11.61 19.37
C GLU A 189 2.44 10.08 19.29
N ALA A 190 1.44 9.32 18.81
CA ALA A 190 1.59 7.89 18.58
C ALA A 190 2.67 7.57 17.53
N CYS A 191 2.73 8.37 16.44
CA CYS A 191 3.79 8.25 15.43
C CYS A 191 5.18 8.55 16.01
N LEU A 192 5.32 9.66 16.76
CA LEU A 192 6.58 10.08 17.37
C LEU A 192 7.10 9.03 18.37
N ARG A 193 6.21 8.50 19.21
CA ARG A 193 6.55 7.46 20.18
C ARG A 193 7.03 6.18 19.49
N THR A 194 6.32 5.75 18.43
CA THR A 194 6.69 4.58 17.63
C THR A 194 8.08 4.77 17.01
N ALA A 195 8.30 5.88 16.31
CA ALA A 195 9.55 6.17 15.61
C ALA A 195 10.74 6.56 16.53
N ARG A 196 10.54 6.57 17.85
CA ARG A 196 11.57 6.77 18.89
C ARG A 196 11.80 5.51 19.74
N THR A 197 11.17 4.39 19.40
CA THR A 197 11.34 3.14 20.16
C THR A 197 12.67 2.47 19.82
N GLY A 198 13.73 2.85 20.52
CA GLY A 198 15.11 2.50 20.12
C GLY A 198 15.42 0.99 20.00
N TYR A 199 14.88 0.15 20.89
CA TYR A 199 15.13 -1.30 20.83
C TYR A 199 14.47 -1.98 19.63
N TYR A 200 13.51 -1.33 18.96
CA TYR A 200 12.82 -1.90 17.82
C TYR A 200 13.75 -1.93 16.61
N ASP A 201 14.06 -3.13 16.16
CA ASP A 201 14.62 -3.44 14.85
C ASP A 201 15.71 -2.49 14.31
N GLY A 202 16.73 -2.24 15.14
CA GLY A 202 17.89 -1.42 14.78
C GLY A 202 17.67 0.11 14.82
N LEU A 203 16.50 0.57 15.31
CA LEU A 203 16.14 1.99 15.33
C LEU A 203 17.05 2.83 16.23
N GLU A 204 17.58 2.27 17.32
CA GLU A 204 18.61 2.91 18.15
C GLU A 204 19.85 3.27 17.30
N HIS A 205 20.32 2.32 16.50
CA HIS A 205 21.47 2.55 15.62
C HIS A 205 21.13 3.54 14.51
N TYR A 206 19.95 3.43 13.91
CA TYR A 206 19.48 4.38 12.91
C TYR A 206 19.45 5.82 13.45
N MET A 207 18.89 6.05 14.65
CA MET A 207 18.85 7.37 15.27
C MET A 207 20.25 7.90 15.64
N LYS A 208 21.19 7.03 16.00
CA LYS A 208 22.55 7.40 16.41
C LYS A 208 23.52 7.60 15.25
N LEU A 209 23.45 6.74 14.23
CA LEU A 209 24.41 6.65 13.13
C LEU A 209 23.85 7.21 11.81
N GLY A 210 22.54 7.41 11.72
CA GLY A 210 21.85 7.78 10.48
C GLY A 210 21.64 6.61 9.52
N TYR A 211 21.86 5.37 9.94
CA TYR A 211 21.57 4.15 9.19
C TYR A 211 21.53 2.94 10.13
N VAL A 212 20.87 1.86 9.71
CA VAL A 212 20.94 0.57 10.39
C VAL A 212 22.20 -0.16 9.90
N PRO A 213 23.14 -0.51 10.79
CA PRO A 213 24.32 -1.27 10.41
C PRO A 213 24.04 -2.77 10.32
N GLU A 214 24.49 -3.39 9.23
CA GLU A 214 24.16 -4.77 8.86
C GLU A 214 24.72 -5.81 9.85
N ASP A 215 25.84 -5.52 10.53
CA ASP A 215 26.42 -6.35 11.59
C ASP A 215 25.68 -6.24 12.94
N ARG A 216 24.62 -5.42 13.03
CA ARG A 216 23.78 -5.27 14.23
C ARG A 216 22.34 -5.68 14.01
N SER A 217 21.76 -5.33 12.86
CA SER A 217 20.44 -5.78 12.45
C SER A 217 20.43 -5.97 10.93
N GLY A 218 20.11 -7.18 10.47
CA GLY A 218 20.09 -7.55 9.06
C GLY A 218 18.98 -6.85 8.27
N SER A 219 18.96 -7.03 6.95
CA SER A 219 18.09 -6.26 6.03
C SER A 219 18.25 -4.75 6.22
N SER A 220 19.47 -4.33 6.56
CA SER A 220 19.74 -3.02 7.14
C SER A 220 19.53 -1.87 6.15
N VAL A 221 19.70 -2.14 4.86
CA VAL A 221 19.52 -1.16 3.79
C VAL A 221 18.04 -0.91 3.58
N SER A 222 17.21 -1.96 3.47
CA SER A 222 15.74 -1.82 3.38
C SER A 222 15.19 -1.04 4.56
N LYS A 223 15.59 -1.40 5.79
CA LYS A 223 15.19 -0.67 7.01
C LYS A 223 15.58 0.80 6.96
N THR A 224 16.82 1.12 6.58
CA THR A 224 17.29 2.51 6.51
C THR A 224 16.49 3.34 5.49
N LEU A 225 16.17 2.76 4.33
CA LEU A 225 15.41 3.42 3.27
C LEU A 225 13.96 3.65 3.69
N GLU A 226 13.31 2.62 4.25
CA GLU A 226 11.92 2.66 4.66
C GLU A 226 11.70 3.52 5.92
N TYR A 227 12.60 3.47 6.91
CA TYR A 227 12.58 4.40 8.06
C TYR A 227 12.74 5.86 7.60
N ALA A 228 13.61 6.13 6.61
CA ALA A 228 13.75 7.48 6.09
C ALA A 228 12.48 7.98 5.39
N TYR A 229 11.73 7.09 4.73
CA TYR A 229 10.43 7.40 4.17
C TYR A 229 9.36 7.63 5.27
N ASP A 230 9.27 6.73 6.26
CA ASP A 230 8.32 6.85 7.37
C ASP A 230 8.58 8.14 8.17
N ASP A 231 9.85 8.51 8.36
CA ASP A 231 10.26 9.75 9.01
C ASP A 231 9.86 10.98 8.18
N TRP A 232 9.93 10.91 6.85
CA TRP A 232 9.38 11.98 6.01
C TRP A 232 7.87 12.12 6.21
N ALA A 233 7.11 11.02 6.25
CA ALA A 233 5.67 11.06 6.48
C ALA A 233 5.33 11.74 7.82
N ILE A 234 6.08 11.42 8.89
CA ILE A 234 5.96 12.10 10.19
C ILE A 234 6.29 13.58 10.07
N ALA A 235 7.37 13.94 9.37
CA ALA A 235 7.77 15.33 9.18
C ALA A 235 6.69 16.17 8.50
N GLN A 236 6.05 15.62 7.44
CA GLN A 236 4.95 16.28 6.74
C GLN A 236 3.75 16.54 7.66
N MET A 237 3.37 15.55 8.46
CA MET A 237 2.29 15.69 9.44
C MET A 237 2.63 16.69 10.53
N ALA A 238 3.82 16.61 11.12
CA ALA A 238 4.30 17.52 12.15
C ALA A 238 4.33 18.97 11.67
N GLN A 239 4.80 19.20 10.44
CA GLN A 239 4.79 20.53 9.82
C GLN A 239 3.36 21.07 9.69
N GLY A 240 2.41 20.25 9.21
CA GLY A 240 1.02 20.66 9.07
C GLY A 240 0.34 20.99 10.41
N ILE A 241 0.70 20.28 11.49
CA ILE A 241 0.15 20.49 12.84
C ILE A 241 0.81 21.69 13.54
N GLY A 242 1.98 22.13 13.07
CA GLY A 242 2.77 23.20 13.66
C GLY A 242 3.73 22.74 14.77
N ASP A 243 4.00 21.44 14.89
CA ASP A 243 5.07 20.93 15.76
C ASP A 243 6.42 21.10 15.06
N SER A 244 7.00 22.29 15.24
CA SER A 244 8.25 22.66 14.59
C SER A 244 9.46 21.84 15.09
N ALA A 245 9.41 21.26 16.30
CA ALA A 245 10.50 20.47 16.82
C ALA A 245 10.53 19.09 16.16
N ALA A 246 9.39 18.40 16.16
CA ALA A 246 9.23 17.13 15.45
C ALA A 246 9.48 17.30 13.95
N ALA A 247 8.93 18.35 13.32
CA ALA A 247 9.14 18.58 11.89
C ALA A 247 10.63 18.70 11.53
N ARG A 248 11.43 19.41 12.33
CA ARG A 248 12.88 19.53 12.08
C ARG A 248 13.63 18.22 12.30
N GLU A 249 13.34 17.51 13.39
CA GLU A 249 13.97 16.22 13.70
C GLU A 249 13.73 15.21 12.57
N PHE A 250 12.47 15.02 12.20
CA PHE A 250 12.07 14.00 11.25
C PHE A 250 12.41 14.38 9.79
N THR A 251 12.46 15.67 9.46
CA THR A 251 13.04 16.12 8.16
C THR A 251 14.52 15.80 8.06
N ALA A 252 15.28 15.94 9.15
CA ALA A 252 16.70 15.58 9.14
C ALA A 252 16.87 14.06 8.99
N ARG A 253 16.11 13.27 9.75
CA ARG A 253 16.14 11.81 9.68
C ARG A 253 15.66 11.27 8.33
N SER A 254 14.70 11.92 7.66
CA SER A 254 14.29 11.51 6.33
C SER A 254 15.38 11.62 5.25
N GLY A 255 16.49 12.32 5.54
CA GLY A 255 17.68 12.35 4.70
C GLY A 255 18.62 11.15 4.88
N ASN A 256 18.37 10.27 5.86
CA ASN A 256 19.28 9.19 6.25
C ASN A 256 19.52 8.13 5.17
N PHE A 257 18.63 8.00 4.17
CA PHE A 257 18.86 7.11 3.02
C PHE A 257 20.21 7.38 2.32
N ARG A 258 20.72 8.61 2.39
CA ARG A 258 22.02 9.01 1.81
C ARG A 258 23.19 8.27 2.46
N ASN A 259 23.05 7.82 3.71
CA ASN A 259 24.13 7.20 4.48
C ASN A 259 24.44 5.75 4.07
N VAL A 260 23.50 5.11 3.35
CA VAL A 260 23.65 3.76 2.79
C VAL A 260 23.83 3.78 1.27
N PHE A 261 23.86 4.95 0.62
CA PHE A 261 24.00 5.08 -0.82
C PHE A 261 25.46 5.21 -1.26
N ASP A 262 26.00 4.20 -1.94
CA ASP A 262 27.32 4.28 -2.58
C ASP A 262 27.17 4.85 -3.99
N THR A 263 27.46 6.14 -4.14
CA THR A 263 27.39 6.85 -5.43
C THR A 263 28.43 6.38 -6.45
N LYS A 264 29.49 5.65 -6.04
CA LYS A 264 30.45 5.07 -6.98
C LYS A 264 29.87 3.83 -7.68
N LEU A 265 29.13 3.01 -6.94
CA LEU A 265 28.45 1.83 -7.48
C LEU A 265 27.09 2.17 -8.08
N GLY A 266 26.45 3.24 -7.60
CA GLY A 266 25.10 3.63 -8.01
C GLY A 266 24.00 2.84 -7.31
N PHE A 267 24.27 2.33 -6.10
CA PHE A 267 23.32 1.54 -5.32
C PHE A 267 23.37 1.90 -3.83
N ALA A 268 22.23 1.73 -3.16
CA ALA A 268 22.23 1.52 -1.73
C ALA A 268 22.91 0.17 -1.43
N ARG A 269 23.71 0.08 -0.36
CA ARG A 269 24.37 -1.18 0.03
C ARG A 269 24.64 -1.25 1.54
N PRO A 270 24.87 -2.46 2.08
CA PRO A 270 25.05 -2.64 3.51
C PRO A 270 26.29 -1.94 4.04
N ARG A 271 26.13 -1.25 5.17
CA ARG A 271 27.19 -0.55 5.89
C ARG A 271 27.30 -1.14 7.30
N LEU A 272 28.52 -1.25 7.81
CA LEU A 272 28.80 -1.84 9.12
C LEU A 272 28.85 -0.77 10.20
N SER A 273 28.79 -1.20 11.47
CA SER A 273 28.76 -0.29 12.62
C SER A 273 30.05 0.53 12.80
N ASP A 274 31.15 0.13 12.18
CA ASP A 274 32.40 0.89 12.09
C ASP A 274 32.41 1.94 10.95
N GLY A 275 31.33 2.01 10.16
CA GLY A 275 31.18 2.92 9.04
C GLY A 275 31.75 2.44 7.71
N SER A 276 32.37 1.26 7.67
CA SER A 276 32.83 0.63 6.43
C SER A 276 31.67 -0.01 5.66
N TRP A 277 31.86 -0.24 4.37
CA TRP A 277 30.89 -0.98 3.55
C TRP A 277 31.13 -2.47 3.70
N ARG A 278 30.07 -3.28 3.71
CA ARG A 278 30.20 -4.73 3.79
C ARG A 278 30.87 -5.27 2.51
N ASN A 279 31.86 -6.15 2.69
CA ASN A 279 32.51 -6.85 1.58
C ASN A 279 31.58 -7.89 0.92
N GLY A 280 31.90 -8.31 -0.30
CA GLY A 280 31.15 -9.36 -1.00
C GLY A 280 29.75 -8.93 -1.45
N PHE A 281 29.55 -7.64 -1.71
CA PHE A 281 28.28 -7.11 -2.20
C PHE A 281 27.95 -7.66 -3.60
N ASN A 282 26.72 -8.16 -3.74
CA ASN A 282 26.15 -8.57 -5.03
C ASN A 282 24.85 -7.79 -5.25
N GLU A 283 24.78 -6.96 -6.28
CA GLU A 283 23.65 -6.09 -6.55
C GLU A 283 22.40 -6.82 -7.09
N LEU A 284 22.56 -8.05 -7.59
CA LEU A 284 21.49 -8.86 -8.19
C LEU A 284 20.82 -9.79 -7.18
N SER A 285 21.59 -10.29 -6.20
CA SER A 285 21.10 -11.25 -5.22
C SER A 285 20.05 -10.62 -4.30
N THR A 286 18.95 -11.34 -4.10
CA THR A 286 17.86 -10.95 -3.20
C THR A 286 18.04 -11.45 -1.78
N HIS A 287 19.06 -12.29 -1.55
CA HIS A 287 19.29 -12.94 -0.27
C HIS A 287 20.59 -12.47 0.40
N GLY A 288 20.49 -12.12 1.68
CA GLY A 288 21.65 -11.80 2.51
C GLY A 288 22.42 -10.56 2.06
N GLN A 289 21.86 -9.68 1.22
CA GLN A 289 22.51 -8.45 0.72
C GLN A 289 22.07 -7.17 1.43
N GLY A 290 21.52 -7.29 2.64
CA GLY A 290 20.95 -6.18 3.43
C GLY A 290 19.62 -5.66 2.90
N PHE A 291 18.96 -6.43 2.05
CA PHE A 291 17.62 -6.17 1.55
C PHE A 291 16.66 -7.28 2.01
N ILE A 292 15.41 -6.93 2.29
CA ILE A 292 14.35 -7.90 2.55
C ILE A 292 13.56 -8.13 1.26
N GLU A 293 13.49 -9.37 0.78
CA GLU A 293 12.70 -9.76 -0.40
C GLU A 293 12.91 -8.86 -1.63
N GLY A 294 14.17 -8.58 -1.93
CA GLY A 294 14.53 -7.79 -3.10
C GLY A 294 16.03 -7.59 -3.18
N ASN A 295 16.48 -7.00 -4.28
CA ASN A 295 17.88 -6.75 -4.52
C ASN A 295 18.17 -5.24 -4.58
N ALA A 296 19.45 -4.90 -4.75
CA ALA A 296 19.89 -3.51 -4.78
C ALA A 296 19.24 -2.73 -5.93
N TRP A 297 18.95 -3.38 -7.07
CA TRP A 297 18.32 -2.76 -8.22
C TRP A 297 16.92 -2.22 -7.94
N ASN A 298 16.14 -2.95 -7.15
CA ASN A 298 14.78 -2.55 -6.79
C ASN A 298 14.80 -1.61 -5.58
N TYR A 299 15.49 -1.98 -4.49
CA TYR A 299 15.48 -1.21 -3.25
C TYR A 299 16.19 0.13 -3.32
N SER A 300 17.24 0.28 -4.14
CA SER A 300 17.91 1.59 -4.26
C SER A 300 16.97 2.69 -4.78
N LEU A 301 15.83 2.32 -5.37
CA LEU A 301 14.80 3.23 -5.84
C LEU A 301 13.76 3.60 -4.77
N HIS A 302 13.83 3.02 -3.57
CA HIS A 302 12.90 3.27 -2.46
C HIS A 302 13.21 4.58 -1.73
N VAL A 303 13.16 5.69 -2.46
CA VAL A 303 13.22 7.07 -1.94
C VAL A 303 12.04 7.88 -2.51
N PRO A 304 10.79 7.42 -2.30
CA PRO A 304 9.63 8.03 -2.95
C PRO A 304 9.39 9.49 -2.50
N HIS A 305 9.85 9.84 -1.29
CA HIS A 305 9.74 11.18 -0.73
C HIS A 305 10.71 12.21 -1.33
N ASP A 306 11.81 11.79 -1.95
CA ASP A 306 12.83 12.68 -2.51
C ASP A 306 13.47 12.12 -3.80
N VAL A 307 12.62 11.85 -4.80
CA VAL A 307 13.06 11.40 -6.14
C VAL A 307 14.10 12.34 -6.79
N PRO A 308 14.01 13.68 -6.66
CA PRO A 308 15.06 14.58 -7.16
C PRO A 308 16.43 14.31 -6.56
N GLU A 309 16.52 14.05 -5.25
CA GLU A 309 17.78 13.65 -4.64
C GLU A 309 18.26 12.29 -5.13
N LEU A 310 17.37 11.29 -5.16
CA LEU A 310 17.72 9.96 -5.65
C LEU A 310 18.33 10.04 -7.06
N MET A 311 17.73 10.85 -7.93
CA MET A 311 18.29 11.17 -9.25
C MET A 311 19.69 11.78 -9.16
N ARG A 312 19.94 12.69 -8.21
CA ARG A 312 21.27 13.29 -7.99
C ARG A 312 22.31 12.25 -7.55
N LEU A 313 21.95 11.35 -6.63
CA LEU A 313 22.81 10.26 -6.15
C LEU A 313 23.17 9.28 -7.27
N LEU A 314 22.24 9.03 -8.19
CA LEU A 314 22.43 8.17 -9.37
C LEU A 314 23.14 8.86 -10.56
N GLY A 315 23.68 10.07 -10.39
CA GLY A 315 24.43 10.76 -11.43
C GLY A 315 23.57 11.63 -12.38
N GLY A 316 22.39 12.04 -11.92
CA GLY A 316 21.48 12.95 -12.59
C GLY A 316 20.46 12.26 -13.49
N LYS A 317 19.55 13.06 -14.05
CA LYS A 317 18.34 12.61 -14.76
C LYS A 317 18.60 11.59 -15.88
N ARG A 318 19.67 11.78 -16.69
CA ARG A 318 20.00 10.85 -17.78
C ARG A 318 20.47 9.48 -17.27
N ALA A 319 21.28 9.47 -16.22
CA ALA A 319 21.75 8.23 -15.61
C ALA A 319 20.60 7.50 -14.90
N PHE A 320 19.76 8.24 -14.17
CA PHE A 320 18.54 7.70 -13.59
C PHE A 320 17.61 7.06 -14.63
N THR A 321 17.39 7.72 -15.77
CA THR A 321 16.54 7.16 -16.83
C THR A 321 17.13 5.87 -17.40
N ARG A 322 18.45 5.81 -17.59
CA ARG A 322 19.13 4.56 -18.02
C ARG A 322 19.05 3.47 -16.98
N TYR A 323 19.14 3.80 -15.69
CA TYR A 323 18.98 2.84 -14.60
C TYR A 323 17.61 2.16 -14.67
N LEU A 324 16.53 2.96 -14.79
CA LEU A 324 15.18 2.43 -14.95
C LEU A 324 15.05 1.59 -16.23
N ASP A 325 15.61 2.07 -17.35
CA ASP A 325 15.59 1.31 -18.60
C ASP A 325 16.27 -0.06 -18.43
N SER A 326 17.45 -0.10 -17.81
CA SER A 326 18.19 -1.32 -17.51
C SER A 326 17.39 -2.27 -16.64
N LEU A 327 16.78 -1.78 -15.55
CA LEU A 327 15.95 -2.59 -14.65
C LEU A 327 14.87 -3.38 -15.41
N PHE A 328 14.15 -2.73 -16.32
CA PHE A 328 13.06 -3.35 -17.07
C PHE A 328 13.52 -4.20 -18.27
N MET A 329 14.77 -4.10 -18.71
CA MET A 329 15.28 -4.79 -19.92
C MET A 329 16.27 -5.92 -19.62
N MET A 330 17.00 -5.84 -18.51
CA MET A 330 18.02 -6.84 -18.17
C MET A 330 17.38 -8.19 -17.81
N HIS A 331 18.06 -9.29 -18.06
CA HIS A 331 17.63 -10.58 -17.52
C HIS A 331 18.22 -10.75 -16.11
N LEU A 332 17.39 -11.05 -15.10
CA LEU A 332 17.84 -11.52 -13.79
C LEU A 332 17.86 -13.05 -13.78
N PRO A 333 19.01 -13.74 -13.72
CA PRO A 333 19.08 -15.20 -13.59
C PRO A 333 18.42 -15.76 -12.32
N ASP A 334 17.86 -16.97 -12.40
CA ASP A 334 17.12 -17.63 -11.29
C ASP A 334 17.93 -17.79 -10.01
N GLU A 335 19.24 -18.05 -10.13
CA GLU A 335 20.15 -18.21 -8.99
C GLU A 335 20.21 -17.01 -8.05
N PHE A 336 19.87 -15.81 -8.55
CA PHE A 336 19.90 -14.59 -7.73
C PHE A 336 18.66 -14.40 -6.87
N PHE A 337 17.57 -15.14 -7.13
CA PHE A 337 16.34 -15.07 -6.35
C PHE A 337 15.82 -16.42 -5.85
N ALA A 338 16.53 -17.52 -6.15
CA ALA A 338 16.15 -18.87 -5.72
C ALA A 338 16.03 -19.05 -4.19
N GLU A 339 16.67 -18.17 -3.40
CA GLU A 339 16.63 -18.18 -1.93
C GLU A 339 15.58 -17.21 -1.35
N THR A 340 14.64 -16.72 -2.17
CA THR A 340 13.58 -15.79 -1.74
C THR A 340 12.23 -16.33 -2.20
N GLU A 341 11.42 -16.78 -1.24
CA GLU A 341 10.14 -17.46 -1.48
C GLU A 341 9.15 -16.58 -2.25
N ASP A 342 9.02 -15.31 -1.89
CA ASP A 342 8.05 -14.37 -2.46
C ASP A 342 8.49 -13.74 -3.79
N ILE A 343 9.60 -14.20 -4.39
CA ILE A 343 10.04 -13.76 -5.72
C ILE A 343 10.04 -14.95 -6.68
N THR A 344 9.09 -14.92 -7.62
CA THR A 344 8.97 -15.93 -8.68
C THR A 344 9.37 -15.37 -10.04
N ARG A 345 9.69 -16.26 -10.99
CA ARG A 345 9.98 -15.87 -12.37
C ARG A 345 8.78 -15.18 -13.02
N GLU A 346 7.58 -15.65 -12.71
CA GLU A 346 6.30 -15.12 -13.15
C GLU A 346 6.06 -13.70 -12.62
N GLY A 347 6.63 -13.36 -11.47
CA GLY A 347 6.63 -12.02 -10.86
C GLY A 347 7.51 -10.98 -11.57
N ILE A 348 8.45 -11.40 -12.43
CA ILE A 348 9.54 -10.52 -12.90
C ILE A 348 9.32 -10.00 -14.34
N ILE A 349 9.71 -8.74 -14.60
CA ILE A 349 9.89 -8.15 -15.93
C ILE A 349 11.32 -7.62 -16.02
N GLY A 350 12.18 -8.37 -16.69
CA GLY A 350 13.60 -8.08 -16.68
C GLY A 350 14.22 -8.37 -15.30
N ASN A 351 14.45 -7.32 -14.51
CA ASN A 351 14.80 -7.36 -13.08
C ASN A 351 13.82 -6.54 -12.21
N TYR A 352 12.79 -5.93 -12.81
CA TYR A 352 11.66 -5.38 -12.07
C TYR A 352 10.83 -6.51 -11.48
N VAL A 353 10.63 -6.52 -10.16
CA VAL A 353 9.81 -7.53 -9.47
C VAL A 353 8.42 -6.94 -9.21
N HIS A 354 7.39 -7.41 -9.90
CA HIS A 354 6.01 -6.97 -9.65
C HIS A 354 5.29 -7.81 -8.60
N GLY A 355 5.70 -9.07 -8.43
CA GLY A 355 5.10 -9.96 -7.42
C GLY A 355 5.44 -9.60 -5.98
N ASN A 356 6.14 -8.48 -5.76
CA ASN A 356 6.51 -8.00 -4.44
C ASN A 356 6.60 -6.46 -4.44
N GLU A 357 6.26 -5.88 -3.31
CA GLU A 357 5.90 -4.49 -3.03
C GLU A 357 7.00 -3.43 -3.18
N PRO A 358 8.31 -3.70 -2.96
CA PRO A 358 9.37 -2.70 -3.03
C PRO A 358 9.43 -1.94 -4.35
N SER A 359 8.93 -2.55 -5.43
CA SER A 359 9.02 -2.01 -6.78
C SER A 359 7.72 -1.37 -7.26
N HIS A 360 6.63 -1.42 -6.51
CA HIS A 360 5.30 -0.95 -6.97
C HIS A 360 5.28 0.50 -7.46
N HIS A 361 6.08 1.40 -6.88
CA HIS A 361 6.17 2.80 -7.31
C HIS A 361 7.13 3.04 -8.49
N VAL A 362 8.05 2.12 -8.77
CA VAL A 362 9.14 2.28 -9.74
C VAL A 362 8.71 2.68 -11.16
N PRO A 363 7.66 2.08 -11.79
CA PRO A 363 7.27 2.50 -13.14
C PRO A 363 6.85 3.97 -13.22
N TYR A 364 6.41 4.56 -12.11
CA TYR A 364 6.02 5.96 -12.02
C TYR A 364 7.20 6.92 -11.86
N LEU A 365 8.41 6.43 -11.58
CA LEU A 365 9.59 7.28 -11.40
C LEU A 365 10.06 7.96 -12.70
N TYR A 366 9.71 7.41 -13.87
CA TYR A 366 9.94 8.12 -15.14
C TYR A 366 9.21 9.46 -15.21
N ALA A 367 8.17 9.68 -14.40
CA ALA A 367 7.48 10.97 -14.29
C ALA A 367 8.37 12.08 -13.72
N TRP A 368 9.54 11.80 -13.12
CA TRP A 368 10.52 12.83 -12.75
C TRP A 368 11.60 13.08 -13.82
N THR A 369 11.58 12.30 -14.89
CA THR A 369 12.54 12.39 -16.00
C THR A 369 12.03 13.27 -17.15
N ASP A 370 12.78 13.31 -18.25
CA ASP A 370 12.33 13.92 -19.51
C ASP A 370 11.56 12.91 -20.39
N GLN A 371 11.34 11.69 -19.88
CA GLN A 371 10.67 10.59 -20.60
C GLN A 371 9.46 10.04 -19.83
N PRO A 372 8.49 10.88 -19.38
CA PRO A 372 7.30 10.41 -18.64
C PRO A 372 6.44 9.42 -19.44
N ARG A 373 6.55 9.41 -20.78
CA ARG A 373 5.90 8.41 -21.65
C ARG A 373 6.30 6.98 -21.30
N LYS A 374 7.50 6.76 -20.77
CA LYS A 374 7.94 5.43 -20.32
C LYS A 374 7.16 4.93 -19.11
N THR A 375 6.65 5.81 -18.24
CA THR A 375 5.69 5.39 -17.20
C THR A 375 4.47 4.73 -17.84
N GLN A 376 3.92 5.35 -18.89
CA GLN A 376 2.72 4.86 -19.57
C GLN A 376 2.96 3.47 -20.20
N GLU A 377 4.12 3.30 -20.86
CA GLU A 377 4.56 2.02 -21.43
C GLU A 377 4.70 0.93 -20.35
N ARG A 378 5.44 1.21 -19.27
CA ARG A 378 5.68 0.22 -18.21
C ARG A 378 4.41 -0.14 -17.46
N VAL A 379 3.56 0.83 -17.13
CA VAL A 379 2.28 0.58 -16.45
C VAL A 379 1.38 -0.31 -17.32
N ARG A 380 1.22 0.00 -18.61
CA ARG A 380 0.39 -0.81 -19.52
C ARG A 380 1.00 -2.20 -19.76
N GLN A 381 2.33 -2.31 -19.80
CA GLN A 381 3.03 -3.60 -19.87
C GLN A 381 2.73 -4.46 -18.63
N ILE A 382 2.85 -3.90 -17.42
CA ILE A 382 2.62 -4.61 -16.16
C ILE A 382 1.16 -5.04 -16.05
N LEU A 383 0.20 -4.14 -16.27
CA LEU A 383 -1.24 -4.45 -16.21
C LEU A 383 -1.63 -5.63 -17.13
N ARG A 384 -0.97 -5.77 -18.28
CA ARG A 384 -1.23 -6.85 -19.24
C ARG A 384 -0.48 -8.14 -18.92
N ALA A 385 0.74 -8.04 -18.39
CA ALA A 385 1.61 -9.19 -18.17
C ALA A 385 1.40 -9.85 -16.80
N LYS A 386 0.88 -9.12 -15.80
CA LYS A 386 0.88 -9.55 -14.39
C LYS A 386 -0.50 -9.68 -13.76
N TYR A 387 -1.56 -9.37 -14.52
CA TYR A 387 -2.94 -9.47 -14.07
C TYR A 387 -3.79 -10.21 -15.10
N SER A 388 -4.61 -11.13 -14.64
CA SER A 388 -5.57 -11.86 -15.47
C SER A 388 -6.84 -12.20 -14.68
N ASN A 389 -7.82 -12.83 -15.34
CA ASN A 389 -9.04 -13.37 -14.73
C ASN A 389 -8.97 -14.90 -14.52
N THR A 390 -7.77 -15.49 -14.52
CA THR A 390 -7.54 -16.92 -14.28
C THR A 390 -7.13 -17.17 -12.83
N PRO A 391 -7.19 -18.43 -12.32
CA PRO A 391 -6.80 -18.75 -10.95
C PRO A 391 -5.35 -18.37 -10.58
N ASP A 392 -4.45 -18.36 -11.55
CA ASP A 392 -3.04 -17.90 -11.48
C ASP A 392 -2.88 -16.43 -11.92
N GLY A 393 -3.95 -15.63 -11.80
CA GLY A 393 -4.04 -14.31 -12.39
C GLY A 393 -3.28 -13.19 -11.67
N LEU A 394 -2.59 -13.48 -10.56
CA LEU A 394 -1.70 -12.57 -9.86
C LEU A 394 -0.27 -13.10 -9.91
N SER A 395 0.70 -12.20 -10.05
CA SER A 395 2.11 -12.57 -10.20
C SER A 395 2.87 -12.72 -8.88
N GLY A 396 2.16 -12.76 -7.76
CA GLY A 396 2.66 -12.81 -6.38
C GLY A 396 1.48 -12.92 -5.41
N ASN A 397 1.76 -12.83 -4.10
CA ASN A 397 0.71 -12.75 -3.09
C ASN A 397 -0.12 -11.46 -3.30
N ASP A 398 -1.40 -11.47 -2.94
CA ASP A 398 -2.24 -10.24 -3.07
C ASP A 398 -2.03 -9.27 -1.89
N ASP A 399 -1.40 -9.76 -0.81
CA ASP A 399 -1.02 -9.03 0.40
C ASP A 399 -2.11 -8.12 0.94
N CYS A 400 -3.21 -8.78 1.30
CA CYS A 400 -4.43 -8.16 1.83
C CYS A 400 -5.06 -7.14 0.88
N GLY A 401 -4.86 -7.27 -0.43
CA GLY A 401 -5.41 -6.38 -1.45
C GLY A 401 -4.43 -5.31 -1.95
N GLN A 402 -3.15 -5.35 -1.56
CA GLN A 402 -2.15 -4.40 -2.02
C GLN A 402 -1.90 -4.49 -3.54
N MET A 403 -1.70 -5.69 -4.08
CA MET A 403 -1.54 -5.91 -5.53
C MET A 403 -2.80 -5.47 -6.28
N SER A 404 -3.96 -5.89 -5.79
CA SER A 404 -5.25 -5.47 -6.32
C SER A 404 -5.45 -3.94 -6.28
N ALA A 405 -5.02 -3.25 -5.22
CA ALA A 405 -5.09 -1.79 -5.14
C ALA A 405 -4.15 -1.10 -6.14
N TRP A 406 -2.95 -1.66 -6.38
CA TRP A 406 -2.06 -1.19 -7.44
C TRP A 406 -2.74 -1.28 -8.81
N TYR A 407 -3.40 -2.41 -9.10
CA TYR A 407 -4.17 -2.59 -10.33
C TYR A 407 -5.26 -1.53 -10.48
N ILE A 408 -6.08 -1.30 -9.44
CA ILE A 408 -7.19 -0.33 -9.49
C ILE A 408 -6.68 1.07 -9.79
N PHE A 409 -5.69 1.57 -9.05
CA PHE A 409 -5.08 2.88 -9.29
C PHE A 409 -4.55 2.99 -10.73
N SER A 410 -3.74 2.02 -11.14
CA SER A 410 -3.09 2.01 -12.45
C SER A 410 -4.10 1.94 -13.60
N ALA A 411 -5.14 1.11 -13.46
CA ALA A 411 -6.23 0.99 -14.44
C ALA A 411 -7.04 2.27 -14.59
N LEU A 412 -7.24 3.03 -13.50
CA LEU A 412 -7.86 4.35 -13.51
C LEU A 412 -6.93 5.45 -14.08
N GLY A 413 -5.62 5.19 -14.12
CA GLY A 413 -4.63 6.01 -14.80
C GLY A 413 -3.74 6.86 -13.90
N PHE A 414 -3.70 6.60 -12.58
CA PHE A 414 -2.84 7.35 -11.65
C PHE A 414 -2.47 6.54 -10.40
N TYR A 415 -1.36 6.84 -9.73
CA TYR A 415 -0.86 6.05 -8.58
C TYR A 415 -0.20 6.92 -7.49
N PRO A 416 -0.41 6.63 -6.19
CA PRO A 416 0.24 7.34 -5.09
C PRO A 416 1.68 6.85 -4.85
N VAL A 417 2.68 7.52 -5.45
CA VAL A 417 4.10 7.14 -5.30
C VAL A 417 4.63 7.30 -3.87
N ALA A 418 4.19 8.34 -3.16
CA ALA A 418 4.62 8.64 -1.80
C ALA A 418 3.40 8.91 -0.91
N PRO A 419 2.72 7.86 -0.39
CA PRO A 419 1.67 8.00 0.62
C PRO A 419 2.17 8.84 1.80
N GLY A 420 1.36 9.78 2.29
CA GLY A 420 1.81 10.89 3.14
C GLY A 420 1.94 12.23 2.40
N SER A 421 1.94 12.19 1.06
CA SER A 421 1.64 13.36 0.21
C SER A 421 0.17 13.36 -0.24
N ASP A 422 -0.25 14.47 -0.82
CA ASP A 422 -1.57 14.61 -1.45
C ASP A 422 -1.57 14.21 -2.94
N ARG A 423 -0.50 13.62 -3.49
CA ARG A 423 -0.29 13.49 -4.94
C ARG A 423 -0.53 12.08 -5.49
N TYR A 424 -1.11 12.01 -6.68
CA TYR A 424 -1.26 10.81 -7.51
C TYR A 424 -0.59 11.02 -8.86
N VAL A 425 0.50 10.30 -9.14
CA VAL A 425 1.28 10.41 -10.38
C VAL A 425 0.51 9.81 -11.55
N ILE A 426 0.45 10.54 -12.66
CA ILE A 426 -0.30 10.14 -13.85
C ILE A 426 0.43 8.99 -14.55
N GLY A 427 -0.31 7.91 -14.82
CA GLY A 427 0.11 6.77 -15.62
C GLY A 427 -0.58 6.76 -16.99
N SER A 428 -1.08 5.59 -17.38
CA SER A 428 -1.90 5.40 -18.58
C SER A 428 -3.14 4.59 -18.23
N PRO A 429 -4.35 5.13 -18.45
CA PRO A 429 -5.57 4.42 -18.09
C PRO A 429 -5.71 3.13 -18.90
N LEU A 430 -6.30 2.12 -18.27
CA LEU A 430 -6.81 0.91 -18.91
C LEU A 430 -8.31 1.04 -19.19
N VAL A 431 -9.04 1.70 -18.29
CA VAL A 431 -10.46 1.96 -18.45
C VAL A 431 -10.72 2.78 -19.72
N LYS A 432 -11.85 2.53 -20.37
CA LYS A 432 -12.42 3.45 -21.36
C LYS A 432 -13.14 4.59 -20.65
N SER A 433 -13.86 4.28 -19.58
CA SER A 433 -14.45 5.27 -18.70
C SER A 433 -14.63 4.72 -17.30
N ALA A 434 -14.65 5.61 -16.30
CA ALA A 434 -15.02 5.28 -14.92
C ALA A 434 -15.91 6.39 -14.33
N VAL A 435 -16.85 6.00 -13.47
CA VAL A 435 -17.65 6.88 -12.62
C VAL A 435 -17.48 6.39 -11.19
N ILE A 436 -16.83 7.21 -10.36
CA ILE A 436 -16.54 6.92 -8.97
C ILE A 436 -17.43 7.80 -8.10
N ARG A 437 -18.30 7.18 -7.31
CA ARG A 437 -19.14 7.86 -6.31
C ARG A 437 -18.35 7.96 -5.01
N LEU A 438 -17.95 9.18 -4.67
CA LEU A 438 -17.15 9.45 -3.48
C LEU A 438 -18.05 9.52 -2.24
N GLU A 439 -17.49 9.18 -1.09
CA GLU A 439 -18.24 9.18 0.18
C GLU A 439 -18.75 10.57 0.59
N ASN A 440 -18.08 11.64 0.13
CA ASN A 440 -18.52 13.02 0.33
C ASN A 440 -19.70 13.44 -0.57
N GLY A 441 -20.31 12.51 -1.32
CA GLY A 441 -21.44 12.72 -2.21
C GLY A 441 -21.09 13.31 -3.58
N ARG A 442 -19.81 13.57 -3.86
CA ARG A 442 -19.34 14.04 -5.16
C ARG A 442 -19.01 12.87 -6.08
N THR A 443 -18.83 13.18 -7.36
CA THR A 443 -18.49 12.19 -8.39
C THR A 443 -17.19 12.55 -9.07
N LEU A 444 -16.30 11.57 -9.20
CA LEU A 444 -15.13 11.62 -10.08
C LEU A 444 -15.44 10.82 -11.34
N THR A 445 -15.37 11.47 -12.51
CA THR A 445 -15.52 10.83 -13.81
C THR A 445 -14.20 10.80 -14.55
N ILE A 446 -13.88 9.66 -15.16
CA ILE A 446 -12.68 9.46 -15.97
C ILE A 446 -13.12 8.98 -17.36
N GLU A 447 -12.60 9.59 -18.41
CA GLU A 447 -12.83 9.20 -19.80
C GLU A 447 -11.47 9.07 -20.51
N ALA A 448 -11.21 7.94 -21.17
CA ALA A 448 -10.05 7.76 -22.04
C ALA A 448 -10.51 7.74 -23.51
N ARG A 449 -10.31 8.87 -24.20
CA ARG A 449 -10.66 9.03 -25.62
C ARG A 449 -9.61 8.37 -26.50
N ASN A 450 -10.08 7.63 -27.50
CA ASN A 450 -9.26 6.74 -28.32
C ASN A 450 -8.55 5.67 -27.48
N GLN A 451 -9.16 5.20 -26.38
CA GLN A 451 -8.63 4.05 -25.66
C GLN A 451 -8.53 2.82 -26.57
N GLY A 452 -7.43 2.08 -26.47
CA GLY A 452 -7.16 0.89 -27.26
C GLY A 452 -5.92 0.15 -26.74
N GLU A 453 -5.73 -1.09 -27.20
CA GLU A 453 -4.58 -1.91 -26.77
C GLU A 453 -3.23 -1.28 -27.15
N GLN A 454 -3.14 -0.72 -28.36
CA GLN A 454 -1.93 -0.07 -28.88
C GLN A 454 -1.82 1.40 -28.46
N ASN A 455 -2.93 1.99 -27.98
CA ASN A 455 -3.02 3.42 -27.67
C ASN A 455 -2.59 3.65 -26.22
N VAL A 456 -1.32 3.36 -25.96
CA VAL A 456 -0.71 3.38 -24.62
C VAL A 456 -0.47 4.81 -24.11
N HIS A 457 -0.22 5.74 -25.03
CA HIS A 457 0.30 7.05 -24.66
C HIS A 457 -0.79 8.10 -24.49
N VAL A 458 -0.66 8.91 -23.43
CA VAL A 458 -1.52 10.06 -23.19
C VAL A 458 -0.93 11.28 -23.91
N ARG A 459 -1.67 11.81 -24.88
CA ARG A 459 -1.33 13.03 -25.62
C ARG A 459 -1.51 14.28 -24.76
N ARG A 460 -2.66 14.37 -24.09
CA ARG A 460 -2.99 15.44 -23.13
C ARG A 460 -4.05 14.97 -22.13
N VAL A 461 -4.07 15.64 -20.99
CA VAL A 461 -5.06 15.44 -19.93
C VAL A 461 -5.90 16.71 -19.81
N LEU A 462 -7.21 16.56 -19.67
CA LEU A 462 -8.11 17.65 -19.30
C LEU A 462 -8.68 17.38 -17.91
N LEU A 463 -8.57 18.34 -17.00
CA LEU A 463 -9.26 18.33 -15.71
C LEU A 463 -10.35 19.40 -15.75
N ASN A 464 -11.61 18.98 -15.60
CA ASN A 464 -12.78 19.87 -15.68
C ASN A 464 -12.80 20.72 -16.97
N GLY A 465 -12.43 20.10 -18.08
CA GLY A 465 -12.38 20.74 -19.42
C GLY A 465 -11.16 21.62 -19.68
N LYS A 466 -10.29 21.83 -18.69
CA LYS A 466 -9.05 22.62 -18.84
C LYS A 466 -7.85 21.71 -18.99
N GLU A 467 -6.92 22.08 -19.86
CA GLU A 467 -5.68 21.33 -20.05
C GLU A 467 -4.88 21.27 -18.73
N TRP A 468 -4.57 20.05 -18.30
CA TRP A 468 -3.78 19.75 -17.13
C TRP A 468 -2.34 19.45 -17.55
N LYS A 469 -1.40 20.27 -17.09
CA LYS A 469 0.02 20.21 -17.49
C LYS A 469 0.92 19.59 -16.43
N GLU A 470 0.40 19.38 -15.22
CA GLU A 470 1.14 18.73 -14.14
C GLU A 470 1.22 17.23 -14.38
N ARG A 471 2.23 16.59 -13.77
CA ARG A 471 2.48 15.15 -13.90
C ARG A 471 1.72 14.30 -12.87
N TRP A 472 0.94 14.95 -12.01
CA TRP A 472 0.16 14.34 -10.95
C TRP A 472 -1.13 15.13 -10.73
N PHE A 473 -2.12 14.47 -10.13
CA PHE A 473 -3.27 15.11 -9.51
C PHE A 473 -3.03 15.27 -8.01
N ARG A 474 -3.59 16.30 -7.39
CA ARG A 474 -3.74 16.36 -5.94
C ARG A 474 -5.03 15.67 -5.50
N HIS A 475 -5.10 15.23 -4.26
CA HIS A 475 -6.29 14.58 -3.73
C HIS A 475 -7.52 15.47 -3.82
N ALA A 476 -7.39 16.77 -3.52
CA ALA A 476 -8.47 17.74 -3.65
C ALA A 476 -8.92 17.96 -5.12
N ASP A 477 -8.02 17.76 -6.11
CA ASP A 477 -8.39 17.83 -7.53
C ASP A 477 -9.35 16.70 -7.91
N LEU A 478 -9.27 15.56 -7.21
CA LEU A 478 -10.12 14.38 -7.44
C LEU A 478 -11.40 14.44 -6.58
N THR A 479 -11.24 14.67 -5.28
CA THR A 479 -12.35 14.62 -4.31
C THR A 479 -13.24 15.84 -4.33
N GLY A 480 -12.83 16.90 -5.02
CA GLY A 480 -13.63 18.08 -5.31
C GLY A 480 -14.82 17.83 -6.24
N GLY A 481 -14.97 16.61 -6.78
CA GLY A 481 -15.89 16.34 -7.89
C GLY A 481 -15.25 16.82 -9.18
N ALA A 482 -14.84 15.88 -10.02
CA ALA A 482 -13.99 16.19 -11.16
C ALA A 482 -14.29 15.33 -12.36
N SER A 483 -14.03 15.87 -13.53
CA SER A 483 -14.02 15.15 -14.80
C SER A 483 -12.62 15.17 -15.40
N ILE A 484 -12.01 13.99 -15.48
CA ILE A 484 -10.71 13.78 -16.12
C ILE A 484 -10.93 13.19 -17.50
N VAL A 485 -10.36 13.81 -18.52
CA VAL A 485 -10.31 13.26 -19.87
C VAL A 485 -8.86 13.02 -20.26
N PHE A 486 -8.51 11.76 -20.47
CA PHE A 486 -7.26 11.37 -21.12
C PHE A 486 -7.51 11.30 -22.63
N GLU A 487 -6.78 12.10 -23.41
CA GLU A 487 -6.75 11.92 -24.85
C GLU A 487 -5.57 11.04 -25.24
N MET A 488 -5.86 9.80 -25.63
CA MET A 488 -4.84 8.83 -26.03
C MET A 488 -4.36 9.13 -27.45
N GLU A 489 -3.09 8.84 -27.73
CA GLU A 489 -2.51 8.84 -29.07
C GLU A 489 -3.01 7.62 -29.86
N LYS A 490 -3.23 7.81 -31.17
CA LYS A 490 -3.72 6.78 -32.09
C LYS A 490 -2.61 6.06 -32.81
#